data_AF-A0A139NTG5-F1
#
_entry.id   AF-A0A139NTG5-F1
#
_cell.length_a   1.000
_cell.length_b   1.000
_cell.length_c   1.000
_cell.angle_alpha   90.00
_cell.angle_beta   90.00
_cell.angle_gamma   90.00
#
_symmetry.space_group_name_H-M   'P 1'
#
loop_
_entity.id
_entity.type
_entity.pdbx_description
1 polymer ?
#
loop_
_entity_poly.entity_id
_entity_poly.type
_entity_poly.pdbx_seq_one_letter_code
_entity_poly.pdbx_strand_id
1 'polypeptide(L)' 'MTKRFLDQHQVAYQEINLDEQPEFIAHVKDLGFAAAPVVETETGSFSGFQPAKLKELL' A
#
# COMPACT_ATOMS: atom_id res chain seq x y z
N MET A 1 -6.13 3.23 -8.61
CA MET A 1 -7.38 3.32 -7.82
C MET A 1 -7.08 3.58 -6.34
N THR A 2 -6.17 2.82 -5.72
CA THR A 2 -5.77 3.01 -4.30
C THR A 2 -5.29 4.44 -3.97
N LYS A 3 -4.29 4.96 -4.71
CA LYS A 3 -3.76 6.32 -4.52
C LYS A 3 -4.85 7.40 -4.61
N ARG A 4 -5.68 7.32 -5.65
CA ARG A 4 -6.82 8.24 -5.85
C ARG A 4 -7.79 8.25 -4.67
N PHE A 5 -8.06 7.08 -4.07
CA PHE A 5 -8.91 7.01 -2.88
C PHE A 5 -8.28 7.74 -1.70
N LEU A 6 -6.99 7.51 -1.43
CA LEU A 6 -6.26 8.18 -0.36
C LEU A 6 -6.22 9.70 -0.55
N ASP A 7 -5.93 10.16 -1.78
CA ASP A 7 -5.97 11.58 -2.15
C ASP A 7 -7.36 12.21 -1.95
N GLN A 8 -8.42 11.55 -2.41
CA GLN A 8 -9.80 12.04 -2.26
C GLN A 8 -10.22 12.21 -0.80
N HIS A 9 -9.64 11.38 0.07
CA HIS A 9 -9.92 11.40 1.50
C HIS A 9 -8.84 12.12 2.33
N GLN A 10 -7.86 12.76 1.67
CA GLN A 10 -6.74 13.46 2.31
C GLN A 10 -5.97 12.61 3.32
N VAL A 11 -5.91 11.30 3.08
CA VAL A 11 -5.13 10.37 3.91
C VAL A 11 -3.66 10.56 3.57
N ALA A 12 -2.82 10.80 4.57
CA ALA A 12 -1.38 10.88 4.38
C ALA A 12 -0.81 9.49 4.05
N TYR A 13 -0.07 9.39 2.95
CA TYR A 13 0.60 8.15 2.57
C TYR A 13 1.98 8.44 1.97
N GLN A 14 2.88 7.47 2.09
CA GLN A 14 4.14 7.49 1.38
C GLN A 14 4.03 6.59 0.15
N GLU A 15 4.36 7.14 -1.01
CA GLU A 15 4.49 6.36 -2.22
C GLU A 15 5.90 5.81 -2.35
N ILE A 16 6.01 4.49 -2.45
CA ILE A 16 7.27 3.79 -2.72
C ILE A 16 7.14 3.12 -4.09
N ASN A 17 7.93 3.59 -5.04
CA ASN A 17 8.06 2.97 -6.34
C ASN A 17 9.13 1.87 -6.27
N LEU A 18 8.72 0.61 -6.39
CA LEU A 18 9.62 -0.54 -6.30
C LEU A 18 10.64 -0.62 -7.45
N ASP A 19 10.38 0.05 -8.57
CA ASP A 19 11.32 0.15 -9.69
C ASP A 19 12.50 1.08 -9.35
N GLU A 20 12.21 2.15 -8.59
CA GLU A 20 13.21 3.14 -8.18
C GLU A 20 13.87 2.79 -6.85
N GLN A 21 13.14 2.11 -5.96
CA GLN A 21 13.60 1.69 -4.63
C GLN A 21 13.45 0.16 -4.48
N PRO A 22 14.33 -0.61 -5.14
CA PRO A 22 14.28 -2.07 -5.13
C PRO A 22 14.55 -2.66 -3.74
N GLU A 23 15.10 -1.90 -2.78
CA GLU A 23 15.29 -2.36 -1.39
C GLU A 23 13.98 -2.78 -0.72
N PHE A 24 12.85 -2.15 -1.08
CA PHE A 24 11.54 -2.50 -0.54
C PHE A 24 10.95 -3.76 -1.17
N ILE A 25 11.51 -4.29 -2.26
CA ILE A 25 11.05 -5.56 -2.84
C ILE A 25 11.26 -6.70 -1.83
N ALA A 26 12.36 -6.68 -1.08
CA ALA A 26 12.62 -7.66 -0.03
C ALA A 26 11.58 -7.56 1.10
N HIS A 27 11.25 -6.33 1.53
CA HIS A 27 10.20 -6.06 2.53
C HIS A 27 8.84 -6.60 2.09
N VAL A 28 8.42 -6.27 0.87
CA VAL A 28 7.13 -6.72 0.31
C VAL A 28 7.05 -8.25 0.21
N LYS A 29 8.17 -8.90 -0.13
CA LYS A 29 8.25 -10.37 -0.16
C LYS A 29 8.21 -11.00 1.23
N ASP A 30 8.85 -10.39 2.23
CA ASP A 30 8.85 -10.87 3.61
C ASP A 30 7.43 -10.84 4.21
N LEU A 31 6.66 -9.80 3.87
CA LEU A 31 5.23 -9.71 4.16
C LEU A 31 4.37 -10.78 3.46
N GLY A 32 4.95 -11.57 2.56
CA GLY A 32 4.26 -12.63 1.81
C GLY A 32 3.50 -12.13 0.59
N PHE A 33 3.72 -10.88 0.16
CA PHE A 33 3.08 -10.35 -1.04
C PHE A 33 3.94 -10.61 -2.28
N ALA A 34 3.32 -11.15 -3.32
CA ALA A 34 3.96 -11.43 -4.60
C ALA A 34 3.61 -10.42 -5.72
N ALA A 35 2.70 -9.49 -5.44
CA ALA A 35 2.18 -8.55 -6.44
C ALA A 35 1.93 -7.17 -5.84
N ALA A 36 2.32 -6.14 -6.58
CA ALA A 36 1.96 -4.75 -6.32
C ALA A 36 0.56 -4.43 -6.90
N PRO A 37 -0.14 -3.41 -6.39
CA PRO A 37 0.24 -2.50 -5.31
C PRO A 37 0.12 -3.14 -3.92
N VAL A 38 1.01 -2.80 -3.00
CA VAL A 38 0.93 -3.18 -1.58
C VAL A 38 0.75 -1.93 -0.75
N VAL A 39 -0.17 -2.00 0.21
CA VAL A 39 -0.45 -0.94 1.18
C VAL A 39 -0.12 -1.49 2.55
N GLU A 40 0.76 -0.79 3.24
CA GLU A 40 1.12 -1.07 4.63
C GLU A 40 0.58 0.06 5.50
N THR A 41 -0.01 -0.32 6.63
CA THR A 41 -0.64 0.56 7.60
C THR A 41 -0.21 0.11 8.99
N GLU A 42 -0.43 0.94 10.01
CA GLU A 42 -0.04 0.59 11.39
C GLU A 42 -0.75 -0.67 11.91
N THR A 43 -1.94 -0.96 11.38
CA THR A 43 -2.79 -2.08 11.79
C THR A 43 -2.60 -3.33 10.95
N GLY A 44 -1.86 -3.26 9.84
CA GLY A 44 -1.56 -4.40 9.01
C GLY A 44 -1.20 -4.02 7.58
N SER A 45 -1.07 -5.03 6.73
CA SER A 45 -0.72 -4.83 5.33
C SER A 45 -1.63 -5.64 4.41
N PHE A 46 -1.84 -5.12 3.20
CA PHE A 46 -2.67 -5.77 2.20
C PHE A 46 -2.20 -5.44 0.78
N SER A 47 -2.43 -6.38 -0.12
CA SER A 47 -2.16 -6.20 -1.54
C SER A 47 -3.44 -5.92 -2.33
N GLY A 48 -3.27 -5.15 -3.41
CA GLY A 48 -4.31 -4.79 -4.36
C GLY A 48 -5.16 -3.59 -3.92
N PHE A 49 -6.26 -3.39 -4.65
CA PHE A 49 -7.25 -2.36 -4.34
C PHE A 49 -8.37 -2.96 -3.49
N GLN A 50 -8.33 -2.71 -2.17
CA GLN A 50 -9.32 -3.21 -1.22
C GLN A 50 -10.09 -2.04 -0.60
N PRO A 51 -11.26 -1.65 -1.16
CA PRO A 51 -12.00 -0.49 -0.66
C PRO A 51 -12.53 -0.65 0.77
N ALA A 52 -12.79 -1.88 1.22
CA ALA A 52 -13.18 -2.14 2.61
C ALA A 52 -12.04 -1.77 3.57
N LYS A 53 -10.82 -2.26 3.32
CA LYS A 53 -9.64 -1.93 4.14
C LYS A 53 -9.22 -0.47 4.03
N LEU A 54 -9.33 0.13 2.84
CA LEU A 54 -9.03 1.55 2.67
C LEU A 54 -9.97 2.45 3.48
N LYS A 55 -11.23 2.03 3.68
CA LYS A 55 -12.16 2.75 4.57
C LYS A 55 -11.77 2.67 6.05
N GLU A 56 -11.00 1.67 6.46
CA GLU A 56 -10.46 1.58 7.83
C GLU A 56 -9.33 2.61 8.08
N LEU A 57 -8.84 3.28 7.02
CA LEU A 57 -7.81 4.32 7.08
C LEU A 57 -8.38 5.73 7.09
N LEU A 58 -9.72 5.85 7.06
CA LEU A 58 -10.46 7.10 7.22
C LEU A 58 -10.77 7.34 8.70
#